data_AF-A0A2P2LRJ3-F1
#
_entry.id   AF-A0A2P2LRJ3-F1
#
_cell.length_a   1.000
_cell.length_b   1.000
_cell.length_c   1.000
_cell.angle_alpha   90.00
_cell.angle_beta   90.00
_cell.angle_gamma   90.00
#
_symmetry.space_group_name_H-M   'P 1'
#
loop_
_entity.id
_entity.type
_entity.pdbx_description
1 polymer ?
#
loop_
_entity_poly.entity_id
_entity_poly.type
_entity_poly.pdbx_seq_one_letter_code
_entity_poly.pdbx_strand_id
1 'polypeptide(L)'
;MSPLSNNSLFLDYHRNPFLMFFQRGLNVSLSSDDPLQIHLTKEALVEEYSVAAKVWKLSSCDLCEIVRNSVYQSGFSHKAKLHWLGSKYFLRGSEGNDIHKTNVPDIRIAFRHKTWKEEMLYVYSGKASFPKEVEY
;
A
#
# COMPACT_ATOMS: atom_id res chain seq x y z
N MET A 1 8.74 -3.45 -0.68
CA MET A 1 9.23 -4.62 -1.46
C MET A 1 9.77 -4.09 -2.77
N SER A 2 10.86 -4.67 -3.28
CA SER A 2 11.53 -4.18 -4.49
C SER A 2 11.54 -5.24 -5.60
N PRO A 3 10.43 -5.42 -6.33
CA PRO A 3 10.29 -6.46 -7.36
C PRO A 3 11.39 -6.46 -8.43
N LEU A 4 11.82 -5.31 -8.93
CA LEU A 4 12.92 -5.23 -9.91
C LEU A 4 14.25 -5.71 -9.31
N SER A 5 14.57 -5.31 -8.07
CA SER A 5 15.72 -5.83 -7.33
C SER A 5 15.65 -7.36 -7.19
N ASN A 6 14.50 -7.87 -6.73
CA ASN A 6 14.31 -9.30 -6.51
C ASN A 6 14.47 -10.10 -7.81
N ASN A 7 14.01 -9.56 -8.94
CA ASN A 7 14.18 -10.14 -10.28
C ASN A 7 15.64 -10.19 -10.71
N SER A 8 16.42 -9.16 -10.43
CA SER A 8 17.85 -9.14 -10.76
C SER A 8 18.67 -10.13 -9.94
N LEU A 9 18.23 -10.46 -8.72
CA LEU A 9 19.03 -11.22 -7.76
C LEU A 9 18.64 -12.70 -7.60
N PHE A 10 17.34 -13.01 -7.43
CA PHE A 10 16.95 -14.35 -6.95
C PHE A 10 15.55 -14.86 -7.32
N LEU A 11 14.67 -14.04 -7.91
CA LEU A 11 13.28 -14.45 -8.17
C LEU A 11 12.69 -13.76 -9.40
N ASP A 12 12.35 -14.54 -10.44
CA ASP A 12 11.67 -14.03 -11.64
C ASP A 12 10.52 -13.08 -11.30
N TYR A 13 10.41 -11.97 -12.02
CA TYR A 13 9.48 -10.89 -11.72
C TYR A 13 8.02 -11.38 -11.62
N HIS A 14 7.61 -12.28 -12.52
CA HIS A 14 6.26 -12.87 -12.54
C HIS A 14 5.96 -13.77 -11.33
N ARG A 15 6.99 -14.28 -10.66
CA ARG A 15 6.89 -15.12 -9.47
C ARG A 15 6.98 -14.31 -8.18
N ASN A 16 7.18 -12.99 -8.26
CA ASN A 16 7.22 -12.14 -7.09
C ASN A 16 5.86 -12.14 -6.36
N PRO A 17 5.82 -12.38 -5.03
CA PRO A 17 4.57 -12.52 -4.29
C PRO A 17 3.87 -11.19 -4.01
N PHE A 18 4.45 -10.05 -4.41
CA PHE A 18 3.88 -8.72 -4.15
C PHE A 18 2.41 -8.61 -4.58
N LEU A 19 2.08 -9.01 -5.82
CA LEU A 19 0.72 -8.91 -6.32
C LEU A 19 -0.25 -9.74 -5.47
N MET A 20 0.14 -10.96 -5.10
CA MET A 20 -0.66 -11.84 -4.26
C MET A 20 -0.87 -11.22 -2.87
N PHE A 21 0.17 -10.64 -2.26
CA PHE A 21 0.06 -9.95 -0.98
C PHE A 21 -0.86 -8.72 -1.05
N PHE A 22 -0.74 -7.93 -2.12
CA PHE A 22 -1.61 -6.79 -2.36
C PHE A 22 -3.07 -7.21 -2.54
N GLN A 23 -3.33 -8.27 -3.32
CA GLN A 23 -4.68 -8.80 -3.52
C GLN A 23 -5.30 -9.29 -2.20
N ARG A 24 -4.52 -9.95 -1.35
CA ARG A 24 -4.92 -10.39 0.00
C ARG A 24 -5.09 -9.26 1.02
N GLY A 25 -4.76 -8.01 0.65
CA GLY A 25 -4.94 -6.84 1.51
C GLY A 25 -3.87 -6.68 2.58
N LEU A 26 -2.69 -7.29 2.40
CA LEU A 26 -1.55 -7.02 3.27
C LEU A 26 -1.04 -5.59 3.06
N ASN A 27 -0.47 -5.02 4.12
CA ASN A 27 0.12 -3.68 4.10
C ASN A 27 1.46 -3.69 3.34
N VAL A 28 1.38 -3.63 2.02
CA VAL A 28 2.55 -3.66 1.12
C VAL A 28 2.79 -2.32 0.44
N SER A 29 4.06 -2.04 0.16
CA SER A 29 4.55 -0.86 -0.57
C SER A 29 5.64 -1.28 -1.58
N LEU A 30 5.79 -0.52 -2.67
CA LEU A 30 6.90 -0.69 -3.62
C LEU A 30 8.07 0.21 -3.23
N SER A 31 9.29 -0.30 -3.41
CA SER A 31 10.56 0.34 -3.08
C SER A 31 11.60 0.03 -4.17
N SER A 32 12.68 0.82 -4.23
CA SER A 32 13.72 0.69 -5.27
C SER A 32 14.89 -0.23 -4.90
N ASP A 33 15.21 -0.39 -3.61
CA ASP A 33 16.45 -1.04 -3.15
C ASP A 33 17.70 -0.25 -3.62
N ASP A 34 18.44 -0.75 -4.62
CA ASP A 34 19.67 -0.17 -5.18
C ASP A 34 19.41 0.53 -6.54
N PRO A 35 18.87 1.76 -6.57
CA PRO A 35 18.44 2.41 -7.80
C PRO A 35 19.56 2.62 -8.82
N LEU A 36 20.81 2.76 -8.36
CA LEU A 36 21.97 2.92 -9.24
C LEU A 36 22.27 1.66 -10.06
N GLN A 37 21.96 0.48 -9.53
CA GLN A 37 22.29 -0.80 -10.15
C GLN A 37 21.13 -1.37 -10.97
N ILE A 38 19.89 -1.04 -10.60
CA ILE A 38 18.70 -1.73 -11.08
C ILE A 38 17.92 -0.90 -12.10
N HIS A 39 17.80 0.41 -11.88
CA HIS A 39 16.86 1.27 -12.60
C HIS A 39 17.55 1.99 -13.78
N LEU A 40 16.82 2.14 -14.89
CA LEU A 40 17.33 2.75 -16.12
C LEU A 40 16.94 4.22 -16.26
N THR A 41 15.89 4.63 -15.55
CA THR A 41 15.35 5.98 -15.65
C THR A 41 15.87 6.89 -14.53
N LYS A 42 15.74 8.21 -14.72
CA LYS A 42 16.06 9.19 -13.67
C LYS A 42 15.16 9.08 -12.44
N GLU A 43 13.97 8.51 -12.60
CA GLU A 43 12.95 8.41 -11.55
C GLU A 43 12.75 6.93 -11.15
N ALA A 44 13.77 6.35 -10.51
CA ALA A 44 13.82 4.92 -10.18
C ALA A 44 12.55 4.38 -9.52
N LEU A 45 12.01 5.08 -8.51
CA LEU A 45 10.78 4.63 -7.87
C LEU A 45 9.58 4.66 -8.83
N VAL A 46 9.46 5.70 -9.66
CA VAL A 46 8.36 5.80 -10.65
C VAL A 46 8.46 4.67 -11.68
N GLU A 47 9.67 4.30 -12.08
CA GLU A 47 9.92 3.13 -12.92
C GLU A 47 9.46 1.83 -12.26
N GLU A 48 9.73 1.63 -10.98
CA GLU A 48 9.23 0.47 -10.21
C GLU A 48 7.69 0.36 -10.30
N TYR A 49 6.99 1.46 -10.03
CA TYR A 49 5.52 1.52 -10.12
C TYR A 49 5.04 1.31 -11.56
N SER A 50 5.74 1.86 -12.55
CA SER A 50 5.37 1.78 -13.97
C SER A 50 5.49 0.35 -14.50
N VAL A 51 6.58 -0.36 -14.18
CA VAL A 51 6.76 -1.76 -14.55
C VAL A 51 5.73 -2.63 -13.85
N ALA A 52 5.55 -2.45 -12.53
CA ALA A 52 4.54 -3.18 -11.76
C ALA A 52 3.14 -3.00 -12.35
N ALA A 53 2.77 -1.76 -12.70
CA ALA A 53 1.47 -1.45 -13.30
C ALA A 53 1.26 -2.19 -14.62
N LYS A 54 2.28 -2.22 -15.49
CA LYS A 54 2.17 -2.85 -16.82
C LYS A 54 2.20 -4.37 -16.75
N VAL A 55 3.04 -4.95 -15.89
CA VAL A 55 3.19 -6.40 -15.76
C VAL A 55 2.00 -7.00 -15.02
N TRP A 56 1.59 -6.43 -13.89
CA TRP A 56 0.49 -6.94 -13.07
C TRP A 56 -0.88 -6.33 -13.37
N LYS A 57 -0.97 -5.46 -14.39
CA LYS A 57 -2.22 -4.82 -14.83
C LYS A 57 -2.92 -4.05 -13.70
N LEU A 58 -2.13 -3.34 -12.88
CA LEU A 58 -2.66 -2.51 -11.80
C LEU A 58 -3.35 -1.28 -12.37
N SER A 59 -4.51 -0.96 -11.80
CA SER A 59 -5.25 0.28 -12.09
C SER A 59 -4.63 1.47 -11.36
N SER A 60 -5.04 2.69 -11.73
CA SER A 60 -4.67 3.91 -10.99
C SER A 60 -5.08 3.83 -9.51
N CYS A 61 -6.27 3.29 -9.23
CA CYS A 61 -6.74 3.05 -7.87
C CYS A 61 -5.79 2.14 -7.08
N ASP A 62 -5.27 1.09 -7.71
CA ASP A 62 -4.36 0.14 -7.06
C ASP A 62 -3.01 0.80 -6.76
N LEU A 63 -2.46 1.55 -7.71
CA LEU A 63 -1.21 2.28 -7.51
C LEU A 63 -1.36 3.34 -6.41
N CYS A 64 -2.43 4.12 -6.41
CA CYS A 64 -2.71 5.10 -5.38
C CYS A 64 -2.87 4.45 -4.00
N GLU A 65 -3.48 3.26 -3.89
CA GLU A 65 -3.55 2.51 -2.63
C GLU A 65 -2.17 2.09 -2.14
N ILE A 66 -1.31 1.58 -3.02
CA ILE A 66 0.06 1.18 -2.69
C ILE A 66 0.89 2.40 -2.24
N VAL A 67 0.78 3.53 -2.93
CA VAL A 67 1.46 4.79 -2.56
C VAL A 67 0.93 5.31 -1.22
N ARG A 68 -0.38 5.29 -1.01
CA ARG A 68 -0.99 5.69 0.26
C ARG A 68 -0.41 4.86 1.42
N ASN A 69 -0.31 3.54 1.26
CA ASN A 69 0.24 2.64 2.26
C ASN A 69 1.72 2.91 2.55
N SER A 70 2.52 3.28 1.55
CA SER A 70 3.93 3.63 1.77
C SER A 70 4.09 4.85 2.68
N VAL A 71 3.18 5.84 2.58
CA VAL A 71 3.17 6.99 3.51
C VAL A 71 2.77 6.55 4.92
N TYR A 72 1.82 5.62 5.08
CA TYR A 72 1.52 5.07 6.41
C TYR A 72 2.74 4.37 7.03
N GLN A 73 3.43 3.55 6.25
CA GLN A 73 4.63 2.80 6.67
C GLN A 73 5.86 3.69 6.90
N SER A 74 5.87 4.90 6.37
CA SER A 74 7.00 5.81 6.49
C SER A 74 7.21 6.33 7.93
N GLY A 75 8.45 6.70 8.25
CA GLY A 75 8.80 7.37 9.51
C GLY A 75 8.58 8.89 9.53
N PHE A 76 7.83 9.45 8.56
CA PHE A 76 7.60 10.90 8.50
C PHE A 76 6.75 11.41 9.67
N SER A 77 6.93 12.69 10.01
CA SER A 77 6.21 13.33 11.11
C SER A 77 4.70 13.35 10.88
N HIS A 78 3.93 13.37 11.98
CA HIS A 78 2.47 13.49 11.94
C HIS A 78 2.01 14.68 11.08
N LYS A 79 2.70 15.83 11.16
CA LYS A 79 2.40 17.02 10.37
C LYS A 79 2.53 16.77 8.86
N ALA A 80 3.56 16.05 8.44
CA ALA A 80 3.74 15.68 7.03
C ALA A 80 2.63 14.71 6.56
N LYS A 81 2.32 13.69 7.38
CA LYS A 81 1.25 12.73 7.07
C LYS A 81 -0.14 13.41 7.00
N LEU A 82 -0.45 14.36 7.90
CA LEU A 82 -1.68 15.19 7.80
C LEU A 82 -1.75 15.98 6.48
N HIS A 83 -0.61 16.53 6.07
CA HIS A 83 -0.52 17.30 4.84
C HIS A 83 -0.74 16.41 3.60
N TRP A 84 -0.14 15.22 3.54
CA TRP A 84 -0.22 14.34 2.37
C TRP A 84 -1.46 13.45 2.31
N LEU A 85 -1.96 12.96 3.45
CA LEU A 85 -3.04 11.96 3.50
C LEU A 85 -4.40 12.55 3.90
N GLY A 86 -4.41 13.71 4.59
CA GLY A 86 -5.62 14.34 5.09
C GLY A 86 -5.61 14.53 6.60
N SER A 87 -6.46 15.44 7.08
CA SER A 87 -6.53 15.80 8.50
C SER A 87 -6.97 14.66 9.41
N LYS A 88 -7.64 13.65 8.87
CA LYS A 88 -8.19 12.50 9.59
C LYS A 88 -7.46 11.20 9.29
N TYR A 89 -6.27 11.24 8.69
CA TYR A 89 -5.57 10.03 8.23
C TYR A 89 -5.37 8.96 9.30
N PHE A 90 -5.34 9.37 10.57
CA PHE A 90 -5.17 8.50 11.72
C PHE A 90 -6.40 7.66 12.07
N LEU A 91 -7.58 8.00 11.56
CA LEU A 91 -8.78 7.21 11.74
C LEU A 91 -8.73 5.95 10.86
N ARG A 92 -9.20 4.82 11.40
CA ARG A 92 -9.23 3.56 10.68
C ARG A 92 -10.50 3.46 9.82
N GLY A 93 -10.34 2.96 8.59
CA GLY A 93 -11.44 2.82 7.64
C GLY A 93 -11.59 4.01 6.70
N SER A 94 -12.74 4.12 6.04
CA SER A 94 -13.01 5.16 5.03
C SER A 94 -13.06 6.57 5.63
N GLU A 95 -13.40 6.72 6.92
CA GLU A 95 -13.45 8.01 7.60
C GLU A 95 -12.08 8.71 7.69
N GLY A 96 -11.00 7.93 7.65
CA GLY A 96 -9.63 8.42 7.63
C GLY A 96 -9.06 8.59 6.23
N ASN A 97 -9.87 8.47 5.18
CA ASN A 97 -9.44 8.68 3.81
C ASN A 97 -9.93 10.04 3.32
N ASP A 98 -9.00 10.85 2.80
CA ASP A 98 -9.33 12.06 2.04
C ASP A 98 -9.02 11.80 0.56
N ILE A 99 -10.04 11.46 -0.22
CA ILE A 99 -9.90 11.12 -1.64
C ILE A 99 -9.23 12.22 -2.46
N HIS A 100 -9.40 13.50 -2.08
CA HIS A 100 -8.79 14.61 -2.81
C HIS A 100 -7.27 14.68 -2.64
N LYS A 101 -6.73 13.97 -1.64
CA LYS A 101 -5.29 13.86 -1.39
C LYS A 101 -4.73 12.50 -1.75
N THR A 102 -5.45 11.42 -1.44
CA THR A 102 -4.97 10.05 -1.66
C THR A 102 -5.32 9.51 -3.04
N ASN A 103 -6.35 10.06 -3.69
CA ASN A 103 -6.93 9.56 -4.93
C ASN A 103 -7.37 8.09 -4.87
N VAL A 104 -7.63 7.57 -3.66
CA VAL A 104 -8.19 6.22 -3.46
C VAL A 104 -9.68 6.35 -3.14
N PRO A 105 -10.58 5.69 -3.89
CA PRO A 105 -12.00 5.69 -3.60
C PRO A 105 -12.34 5.15 -2.22
N ASP A 106 -13.27 5.79 -1.51
CA ASP A 106 -13.68 5.35 -0.16
C ASP A 106 -14.23 3.93 -0.14
N ILE A 107 -14.89 3.50 -1.22
CA ILE A 107 -15.37 2.12 -1.37
C ILE A 107 -14.23 1.09 -1.32
N ARG A 108 -13.04 1.42 -1.85
CA ARG A 108 -11.86 0.55 -1.77
C ARG A 108 -11.41 0.40 -0.33
N ILE A 109 -11.30 1.51 0.39
CA ILE A 109 -10.88 1.51 1.81
C ILE A 109 -11.93 0.81 2.69
N ALA A 110 -13.22 1.07 2.44
CA ALA A 110 -14.32 0.42 3.15
C ALA A 110 -14.31 -1.09 2.93
N PHE A 111 -14.08 -1.57 1.70
CA PHE A 111 -13.91 -2.99 1.41
C PHE A 111 -12.74 -3.59 2.21
N ARG A 112 -11.54 -3.01 2.11
CA ARG A 112 -10.35 -3.47 2.86
C ARG A 112 -10.61 -3.54 4.36
N HIS A 113 -11.23 -2.50 4.92
CA HIS A 113 -11.53 -2.42 6.34
C HIS A 113 -12.58 -3.45 6.77
N LYS A 114 -13.63 -3.65 5.97
CA LYS A 114 -14.67 -4.65 6.23
C LYS A 114 -14.10 -6.06 6.22
N THR A 115 -13.35 -6.43 5.19
CA THR A 115 -12.70 -7.74 5.09
C THR A 115 -11.76 -7.98 6.26
N TRP A 116 -10.92 -7.01 6.63
CA TRP A 116 -10.07 -7.15 7.82
C TRP A 116 -10.88 -7.37 9.10
N LYS A 117 -11.99 -6.65 9.30
CA LYS A 117 -12.86 -6.87 10.47
C LYS A 117 -13.45 -8.27 10.51
N GLU A 118 -13.91 -8.77 9.36
CA GLU A 118 -14.46 -10.13 9.23
C GLU A 118 -13.40 -11.19 9.58
N GLU A 119 -12.18 -11.06 9.03
CA GLU A 119 -11.06 -11.95 9.34
C GLU A 119 -10.67 -11.92 10.82
N MET A 120 -10.61 -10.72 11.43
CA MET A 120 -10.33 -10.59 12.86
C MET A 120 -11.42 -11.24 13.71
N LEU A 121 -12.70 -11.05 13.38
CA LEU A 121 -13.80 -11.72 14.09
C LEU A 121 -13.69 -13.24 13.96
N TYR A 122 -13.34 -13.74 12.78
CA TYR A 122 -13.13 -15.17 12.57
C TYR A 122 -12.02 -15.72 13.47
N VAL A 123 -10.83 -15.10 13.45
CA VAL A 123 -9.67 -15.51 14.27
C VAL A 123 -9.96 -15.42 15.77
N TYR A 124 -10.62 -14.35 16.22
CA TYR A 124 -10.96 -14.15 17.63
C TYR A 124 -12.29 -14.81 18.05
N SER A 125 -12.87 -15.69 17.22
CA SER A 125 -14.13 -16.40 17.53
C SER A 125 -15.26 -15.45 17.98
N GLY A 126 -15.42 -14.33 17.27
CA GLY A 126 -16.41 -13.30 17.52
C GLY A 126 -16.06 -12.27 18.61
N LYS A 127 -14.89 -12.40 19.26
CA LYS A 127 -14.48 -11.54 20.40
C LYS A 127 -13.44 -10.47 20.02
N ALA A 128 -13.36 -10.10 18.75
CA ALA A 128 -12.40 -9.09 18.29
C ALA A 128 -12.77 -7.69 18.80
N SER A 129 -11.77 -6.97 19.31
CA SER A 129 -11.87 -5.53 19.58
C SER A 129 -11.28 -4.75 18.41
N PHE A 130 -11.91 -3.65 18.03
CA PHE A 130 -11.47 -2.84 16.90
C PHE A 130 -10.96 -1.48 17.37
N PRO A 131 -9.66 -1.17 17.19
CA PRO A 131 -9.16 0.18 17.43
C PRO A 131 -9.78 1.16 16.43
N LYS A 132 -10.13 2.35 16.92
CA LYS A 132 -10.63 3.46 16.09
C LYS A 132 -9.53 4.11 15.25
N GLU A 133 -8.29 4.04 15.74
CA GLU A 133 -7.14 4.65 15.11
C GLU A 133 -6.22 3.60 14.46
N VAL A 134 -5.39 4.03 13.52
CA VAL A 134 -4.26 3.23 13.04
C VAL A 134 -3.12 3.27 14.05
N GLU A 135 -2.41 2.16 14.20
CA GLU A 135 -1.22 2.08 15.05
C GLU A 135 -0.05 2.81 14.35
N TYR A 136 0.73 3.56 15.13
CA TYR A 136 1.87 4.35 14.66
C TYR A 136 3.20 3.64 14.95
#